data_AF-A0A514K100-F1
#
_entry.id   AF-A0A514K100-F1
#
_cell.length_a   1.000
_cell.length_b   1.000
_cell.length_c   1.000
_cell.angle_alpha   90.00
_cell.angle_beta   90.00
_cell.angle_gamma   90.00
#
_symmetry.space_group_name_H-M   'P 1'
#
loop_
_entity.id
_entity.type
_entity.pdbx_description
1 polymer ?
#
loop_
_entity_poly.entity_id
_entity_poly.type
_entity_poly.pdbx_seq_one_letter_code
_entity_poly.pdbx_strand_id
1 'polypeptide(L)'
;MSGYSFELRRFETSGDERGRRRVAYWNGEVGRLGSVELLLPALEVVPVTDRSLHMGTMVTGDSVPVSSYVASPYGGKPRIAQGTLNVAGQHAVVSRNVWRWSKVGRALRIRAVGREYAYRETVNKRHHVLERQEAQVLMTRSSWKNSEIISGETRGSVDSVDVSLAILFEGVYTRNLSLWGAVVSTPGRFLDSLGAFW
;
A
#
# COMPACT_ATOMS: atom_id res chain seq x y z
N MET A 1 22.46 -14.09 5.85
CA MET A 1 21.19 -13.36 5.71
C MET A 1 21.50 -12.00 5.10
N SER A 2 21.25 -11.78 3.81
CA SER A 2 21.48 -10.49 3.16
C SER A 2 20.17 -9.70 3.08
N GLY A 3 19.91 -8.87 4.10
CA GLY A 3 18.93 -7.81 4.02
C GLY A 3 19.58 -6.51 3.59
N TYR A 4 18.79 -5.57 3.09
CA TYR A 4 19.20 -4.20 2.82
C TYR A 4 18.08 -3.24 3.22
N SER A 5 18.45 -1.99 3.50
CA SER A 5 17.54 -0.91 3.77
C SER A 5 17.53 0.11 2.62
N PHE A 6 16.45 0.87 2.53
CA PHE A 6 16.31 1.96 1.56
C PHE A 6 15.39 3.05 2.09
N GLU A 7 15.46 4.23 1.49
CA GLU A 7 14.57 5.35 1.77
C GLU A 7 14.08 5.97 0.46
N LEU A 8 12.80 6.30 0.41
CA LEU A 8 12.20 7.13 -0.62
C LEU A 8 11.81 8.47 -0.01
N ARG A 9 12.27 9.56 -0.62
CA ARG A 9 11.99 10.92 -0.17
C ARG A 9 10.90 11.52 -1.01
N ARG A 10 9.99 12.24 -0.35
CA ARG A 10 8.89 12.94 -1.01
C ARG A 10 9.43 14.16 -1.72
N PHE A 11 8.89 14.37 -2.90
CA PHE A 11 9.00 15.59 -3.64
C PHE A 11 7.60 15.98 -4.13
N GLU A 12 7.38 17.27 -4.24
CA GLU A 12 6.17 17.81 -4.85
C GLU A 12 6.58 18.53 -6.12
N THR A 13 5.95 18.19 -7.25
CA THR A 13 6.10 19.02 -8.43
C THR A 13 5.26 20.27 -8.19
N SER A 14 5.90 21.43 -8.16
CA SER A 14 5.23 22.72 -8.30
C SER A 14 4.42 22.66 -9.60
N GLY A 15 3.09 22.71 -9.50
CA GLY A 15 2.19 22.41 -10.61
C GLY A 15 2.51 23.24 -11.87
N ASP A 16 2.54 22.57 -13.02
CA ASP A 16 2.54 23.21 -14.33
C ASP A 16 1.22 23.99 -14.54
N GLU A 17 1.29 25.09 -15.31
CA GLU A 17 0.33 26.20 -15.46
C GLU A 17 -1.07 25.82 -15.99
N ARG A 18 -1.39 24.52 -16.08
CA ARG A 18 -2.64 23.98 -16.65
C ARG A 18 -3.58 23.36 -15.61
N GLY A 19 -3.48 23.72 -14.33
CA GLY A 19 -4.41 23.28 -13.29
C GLY A 19 -4.38 21.76 -13.02
N ARG A 20 -3.28 21.08 -13.34
CA ARG A 20 -3.12 19.65 -13.03
C ARG A 20 -2.96 19.46 -11.52
N ARG A 21 -3.72 18.49 -10.98
CA ARG A 21 -3.72 18.08 -9.56
C ARG A 21 -2.28 17.83 -9.10
N ARG A 22 -1.87 18.41 -7.95
CA ARG A 22 -0.53 18.20 -7.37
C ARG A 22 -0.21 16.70 -7.28
N VAL A 23 0.84 16.28 -7.96
CA VAL A 23 1.38 14.91 -7.88
C VAL A 23 2.43 14.89 -6.80
N ALA A 24 2.20 14.07 -5.77
CA ALA A 24 3.25 13.71 -4.84
C ALA A 24 4.02 12.52 -5.42
N TYR A 25 5.34 12.63 -5.46
CA TYR A 25 6.24 11.55 -5.85
C TYR A 25 7.19 11.25 -4.70
N TRP A 26 7.48 9.98 -4.46
CA TRP A 26 8.56 9.56 -3.58
C TRP A 26 9.60 8.83 -4.41
N ASN A 27 10.86 9.21 -4.36
CA ASN A 27 11.93 8.51 -5.08
C ASN A 27 13.15 8.25 -4.19
N GLY A 28 13.95 7.27 -4.60
CA GLY A 28 15.20 6.92 -3.94
C GLY A 28 15.85 5.66 -4.53
N GLU A 29 17.10 5.42 -4.13
CA GLU A 29 17.88 4.25 -4.53
C GLU A 29 17.54 3.05 -3.66
N VAL A 30 17.28 1.89 -4.29
CA VAL A 30 16.86 0.68 -3.60
C VAL A 30 17.84 -0.47 -3.84
N GLY A 31 18.89 -0.52 -3.02
CA GLY A 31 19.87 -1.60 -3.07
C GLY A 31 20.46 -1.79 -4.47
N ARG A 32 20.29 -2.98 -5.05
CA ARG A 32 20.72 -3.30 -6.42
C ARG A 32 19.65 -3.06 -7.49
N LEU A 33 18.46 -2.61 -7.09
CA LEU A 33 17.34 -2.39 -8.00
C LEU A 33 17.38 -1.01 -8.69
N GLY A 34 18.30 -0.14 -8.26
CA GLY A 34 18.45 1.22 -8.78
C GLY A 34 17.41 2.18 -8.25
N SER A 35 17.12 3.20 -9.04
CA SER A 35 16.13 4.22 -8.73
C SER A 35 14.72 3.63 -8.75
N VAL A 36 13.94 3.94 -7.71
CA VAL A 36 12.54 3.53 -7.58
C VAL A 36 11.69 4.74 -7.23
N GLU A 37 10.52 4.83 -7.85
CA GLU A 37 9.56 5.91 -7.67
C GLU A 37 8.18 5.37 -7.27
N LEU A 38 7.51 6.08 -6.37
CA LEU A 38 6.10 5.92 -6.02
C LEU A 38 5.33 7.19 -6.40
N LEU A 39 4.33 7.04 -7.26
CA LEU A 39 3.52 8.13 -7.79
C LEU A 39 2.11 8.13 -7.18
N LEU A 40 1.65 9.31 -6.73
CA LEU A 40 0.31 9.51 -6.18
C LEU A 40 -0.18 10.98 -6.33
N PRO A 41 -1.30 11.23 -7.05
CA PRO A 41 -2.04 10.28 -7.87
C PRO A 41 -1.28 9.94 -9.17
N ALA A 42 -1.25 8.66 -9.53
CA ALA A 42 -0.81 8.19 -10.84
C ALA A 42 -2.01 8.25 -11.81
N LEU A 43 -2.14 9.35 -12.56
CA LEU A 43 -3.28 9.55 -13.48
C LEU A 43 -3.17 8.75 -14.78
N GLU A 44 -1.99 8.27 -15.12
CA GLU A 44 -1.72 7.45 -16.31
C GLU A 44 -2.31 6.04 -16.21
N VAL A 45 -2.43 5.50 -15.00
CA VAL A 45 -3.05 4.18 -14.76
C VAL A 45 -4.57 4.27 -14.60
N VAL A 46 -5.16 5.47 -14.69
CA VAL A 46 -6.60 5.69 -14.59
C VAL A 46 -7.15 6.15 -15.95
N PRO A 47 -8.10 5.41 -16.55
CA PRO A 47 -8.77 5.82 -17.78
C PRO A 47 -9.32 7.24 -17.66
N VAL A 48 -9.19 8.05 -18.71
CA VAL A 48 -9.58 9.48 -18.70
C VAL A 48 -11.04 9.66 -18.24
N THR A 49 -11.93 8.76 -18.68
CA THR A 49 -13.36 8.72 -18.32
C THR A 49 -13.60 8.54 -16.82
N ASP A 50 -12.66 7.92 -16.12
CA ASP A 50 -12.84 7.44 -14.74
C ASP A 50 -12.11 8.31 -13.71
N ARG A 51 -11.34 9.31 -14.16
CA ARG A 51 -10.48 10.16 -13.29
C ARG A 51 -11.25 10.98 -12.24
N SER A 52 -12.55 11.16 -12.41
CA SER A 52 -13.43 11.79 -11.42
C SER A 52 -13.83 10.82 -10.30
N LEU A 53 -13.91 9.52 -10.59
CA LEU A 53 -14.40 8.46 -9.69
C LEU A 53 -13.27 7.61 -9.10
N HIS A 54 -12.11 7.57 -9.76
CA HIS A 54 -10.99 6.71 -9.41
C HIS A 54 -9.70 7.50 -9.26
N MET A 55 -8.80 6.93 -8.46
CA MET A 55 -7.44 7.39 -8.25
C MET A 55 -6.48 6.22 -8.37
N GLY A 56 -5.35 6.46 -9.01
CA GLY A 56 -4.27 5.49 -9.14
C GLY A 56 -3.11 5.81 -8.21
N THR A 57 -2.36 4.78 -7.85
CA THR A 57 -0.98 4.89 -7.40
C THR A 57 -0.14 3.89 -8.17
N MET A 58 1.12 4.22 -8.43
CA MET A 58 2.01 3.41 -9.26
C MET A 58 3.42 3.40 -8.70
N VAL A 59 4.09 2.26 -8.80
CA VAL A 59 5.53 2.12 -8.61
C VAL A 59 6.21 1.84 -9.94
N THR A 60 7.32 2.53 -10.19
CA THR A 60 8.17 2.37 -11.37
C THR A 60 9.64 2.55 -10.98
N GLY A 61 10.58 2.21 -11.85
CA GLY A 61 12.02 2.34 -11.58
C GLY A 61 12.86 1.46 -12.50
N ASP A 62 14.17 1.43 -12.26
CA ASP A 62 15.14 0.82 -13.17
C ASP A 62 14.98 -0.70 -13.28
N SER A 63 15.02 -1.39 -12.13
CA SER A 63 14.95 -2.87 -12.06
C SER A 63 13.82 -3.36 -11.16
N VAL A 64 12.79 -2.54 -10.95
CA VAL A 64 11.53 -2.94 -10.30
C VAL A 64 10.43 -3.13 -11.34
N PRO A 65 9.60 -4.18 -11.23
CA PRO A 65 8.44 -4.30 -12.08
C PRO A 65 7.47 -3.16 -11.81
N VAL A 66 6.89 -2.61 -12.88
CA VAL A 66 5.82 -1.63 -12.75
C VAL A 66 4.63 -2.30 -12.05
N SER A 67 4.16 -1.66 -10.97
CA SER A 67 2.97 -2.11 -10.25
C SER A 67 2.03 -0.93 -10.03
N SER A 68 0.73 -1.15 -10.15
CA SER A 68 -0.26 -0.09 -9.99
C SER A 68 -1.50 -0.57 -9.26
N TYR A 69 -2.13 0.35 -8.55
CA TYR A 69 -3.38 0.09 -7.84
C TYR A 69 -4.37 1.22 -8.10
N VAL A 70 -5.56 0.86 -8.58
CA VAL A 70 -6.63 1.81 -8.92
C VAL A 70 -7.87 1.49 -8.10
N ALA A 71 -8.42 2.50 -7.42
CA ALA A 71 -9.66 2.40 -6.67
C ALA A 71 -10.30 3.78 -6.46
N SER A 72 -11.50 3.82 -5.89
CA SER A 72 -12.13 5.09 -5.52
C SER A 72 -11.26 5.87 -4.51
N PRO A 73 -11.15 7.20 -4.65
CA PRO A 73 -10.30 8.02 -3.79
C PRO A 73 -10.88 8.17 -2.38
N TYR A 74 -10.00 8.22 -1.37
CA TYR A 74 -10.35 8.59 -0.01
C TYR A 74 -9.14 9.07 0.77
N GLY A 75 -9.26 10.23 1.43
CA GLY A 75 -8.15 10.82 2.18
C GLY A 75 -6.90 11.06 1.33
N GLY A 76 -7.06 11.33 0.03
CA GLY A 76 -5.96 11.56 -0.91
C GLY A 76 -5.26 10.30 -1.43
N LYS A 77 -5.82 9.10 -1.17
CA LYS A 77 -5.25 7.81 -1.61
C LYS A 77 -6.34 6.89 -2.20
N PRO A 78 -6.01 5.94 -3.07
CA PRO A 78 -6.95 4.91 -3.49
C PRO A 78 -7.36 4.02 -2.30
N ARG A 79 -8.67 3.75 -2.16
CA ARG A 79 -9.18 2.84 -1.13
C ARG A 79 -8.74 1.41 -1.38
N ILE A 80 -8.33 0.71 -0.33
CA ILE A 80 -8.06 -0.74 -0.40
C ILE A 80 -9.31 -1.59 -0.69
N ALA A 81 -10.51 -1.01 -0.54
CA ALA A 81 -11.77 -1.69 -0.84
C ALA A 81 -12.05 -1.62 -2.34
N GLN A 82 -12.20 -2.79 -2.98
CA GLN A 82 -12.67 -2.92 -4.37
C GLN A 82 -11.79 -2.16 -5.38
N GLY A 83 -10.48 -2.39 -5.34
CA GLY A 83 -9.55 -1.87 -6.36
C GLY A 83 -9.01 -2.94 -7.29
N THR A 84 -8.42 -2.48 -8.38
CA THR A 84 -7.69 -3.30 -9.34
C THR A 84 -6.20 -3.17 -9.08
N LEU A 85 -5.54 -4.30 -8.84
CA LEU A 85 -4.08 -4.38 -8.68
C LEU A 85 -3.48 -4.96 -9.97
N ASN A 86 -2.45 -4.30 -10.49
CA ASN A 86 -1.60 -4.82 -11.55
C ASN A 86 -0.16 -4.88 -11.06
N VAL A 87 0.54 -5.96 -11.39
CA VAL A 87 1.94 -6.20 -11.01
C VAL A 87 2.65 -6.80 -12.22
N ALA A 88 3.72 -6.18 -12.69
CA ALA A 88 4.46 -6.64 -13.87
C ALA A 88 3.55 -6.86 -15.10
N GLY A 89 2.56 -5.98 -15.30
CA GLY A 89 1.58 -6.09 -16.39
C GLY A 89 0.50 -7.16 -16.21
N GLN A 90 0.46 -7.87 -15.07
CA GLN A 90 -0.52 -8.90 -14.79
C GLN A 90 -1.53 -8.46 -13.73
N HIS A 91 -2.81 -8.80 -13.94
CA HIS A 91 -3.83 -8.61 -12.93
C HIS A 91 -3.55 -9.49 -11.71
N ALA A 92 -3.56 -8.88 -10.53
CA ALA A 92 -3.39 -9.55 -9.27
C ALA A 92 -4.68 -9.49 -8.44
N VAL A 93 -4.89 -10.52 -7.63
CA VAL A 93 -6.09 -10.64 -6.79
C VAL A 93 -5.80 -10.10 -5.42
N VAL A 94 -6.66 -9.23 -4.93
CA VAL A 94 -6.59 -8.68 -3.57
C VAL A 94 -7.85 -9.09 -2.81
N SER A 95 -7.67 -9.73 -1.66
CA SER A 95 -8.77 -10.10 -0.78
C SER A 95 -8.49 -9.68 0.67
N ARG A 96 -9.56 -9.42 1.41
CA ARG A 96 -9.51 -8.99 2.80
C ARG A 96 -10.57 -9.73 3.60
N ASN A 97 -10.26 -10.04 4.85
CA ASN A 97 -11.26 -10.51 5.79
C ASN A 97 -11.55 -9.40 6.81
N VAL A 98 -12.64 -8.65 6.57
CA VAL A 98 -13.06 -7.54 7.44
C VAL A 98 -13.63 -7.99 8.78
N TRP A 99 -13.95 -9.28 8.92
CA TRP A 99 -14.66 -9.85 10.07
C TRP A 99 -13.73 -10.39 11.17
N ARG A 100 -12.42 -10.43 10.91
CA ARG A 100 -11.44 -10.93 11.89
C ARG A 100 -10.97 -9.78 12.79
N TRP A 101 -10.91 -10.03 14.09
CA TRP A 101 -10.54 -9.01 15.10
C TRP A 101 -9.02 -8.80 15.22
N SER A 102 -8.21 -9.82 14.92
CA SER A 102 -6.74 -9.74 15.05
C SER A 102 -6.08 -9.00 13.87
N LYS A 103 -4.95 -8.32 14.13
CA LYS A 103 -4.14 -7.66 13.08
C LYS A 103 -3.71 -8.64 11.98
N VAL A 104 -3.33 -9.86 12.36
CA VAL A 104 -2.95 -10.95 11.43
C VAL A 104 -4.16 -11.44 10.62
N GLY A 105 -5.33 -11.58 11.25
CA GLY A 105 -6.55 -12.01 10.57
C GLY A 105 -7.10 -11.00 9.55
N ARG A 106 -6.74 -9.71 9.70
CA ARG A 106 -7.11 -8.63 8.78
C ARG A 106 -6.03 -8.32 7.74
N ALA A 107 -4.96 -9.12 7.68
CA ALA A 107 -3.96 -8.94 6.65
C ALA A 107 -4.63 -8.95 5.27
N LEU A 108 -4.23 -8.01 4.43
CA LEU A 108 -4.58 -8.03 3.02
C LEU A 108 -3.89 -9.24 2.39
N ARG A 109 -4.66 -10.13 1.79
CA ARG A 109 -4.13 -11.27 1.04
C ARG A 109 -4.02 -10.88 -0.41
N ILE A 110 -2.83 -11.02 -0.97
CA ILE A 110 -2.55 -10.64 -2.35
C ILE A 110 -2.05 -11.89 -3.07
N ARG A 111 -2.59 -12.16 -4.25
CA ARG A 111 -2.05 -13.14 -5.20
C ARG A 111 -1.54 -12.41 -6.41
N ALA A 112 -0.23 -12.41 -6.61
CA ALA A 112 0.43 -11.69 -7.70
C ALA A 112 1.57 -12.56 -8.24
N VAL A 113 1.70 -12.64 -9.56
CA VAL A 113 2.82 -13.32 -10.25
C VAL A 113 3.06 -14.75 -9.71
N GLY A 114 1.97 -15.50 -9.48
CA GLY A 114 2.03 -16.88 -8.97
C GLY A 114 2.37 -17.04 -7.49
N ARG A 115 2.41 -15.95 -6.71
CA ARG A 115 2.79 -15.96 -5.29
C ARG A 115 1.69 -15.41 -4.39
N GLU A 116 1.64 -15.90 -3.16
CA GLU A 116 0.76 -15.39 -2.12
C GLU A 116 1.51 -14.50 -1.14
N TYR A 117 0.92 -13.34 -0.85
CA TYR A 117 1.44 -12.36 0.09
C TYR A 117 0.41 -12.03 1.16
N ALA A 118 0.91 -11.62 2.31
CA ALA A 118 0.14 -10.93 3.34
C ALA A 118 0.71 -9.53 3.55
N TYR A 119 -0.15 -8.52 3.54
CA TYR A 119 0.21 -7.15 3.88
C TYR A 119 -0.58 -6.68 5.10
N ARG A 120 0.11 -6.19 6.14
CA ARG A 120 -0.54 -5.82 7.41
C ARG A 120 0.15 -4.67 8.13
N GLU A 121 -0.61 -3.97 8.96
CA GLU A 121 -0.08 -3.06 9.96
C GLU A 121 0.60 -3.84 11.09
N THR A 122 1.76 -3.37 11.56
CA THR A 122 2.52 -4.00 12.65
C THR A 122 2.33 -3.24 13.97
N VAL A 123 3.12 -2.19 14.21
CA VAL A 123 3.13 -1.43 15.47
C VAL A 123 1.98 -0.43 15.49
N ASN A 124 1.93 0.45 14.50
CA ASN A 124 0.92 1.50 14.32
C ASN A 124 0.76 1.80 12.83
N LYS A 125 -0.10 2.76 12.49
CA LYS A 125 -0.42 3.18 11.11
C LYS A 125 0.78 3.59 10.25
N ARG A 126 1.97 3.81 10.81
CA ARG A 126 3.18 4.13 10.05
C ARG A 126 4.01 2.92 9.69
N HIS A 127 3.75 1.76 10.30
CA HIS A 127 4.55 0.55 10.12
C HIS A 127 3.71 -0.55 9.50
N HIS A 128 4.17 -1.04 8.36
CA HIS A 128 3.56 -2.17 7.68
C HIS A 128 4.60 -3.23 7.37
N VAL A 129 4.12 -4.42 7.07
CA VAL A 129 4.96 -5.50 6.55
C VAL A 129 4.23 -6.15 5.38
N LEU A 130 4.97 -6.35 4.29
CA LEU A 130 4.63 -7.30 3.25
C LEU A 130 5.41 -8.58 3.53
N GLU A 131 4.73 -9.72 3.64
CA GLU A 131 5.34 -11.01 3.93
C GLU A 131 4.84 -12.08 2.96
N ARG A 132 5.76 -12.93 2.50
CA ARG A 132 5.48 -14.20 1.83
C ARG A 132 6.42 -15.27 2.40
N GLN A 133 6.31 -16.50 1.92
CA GLN A 133 7.27 -17.54 2.30
C GLN A 133 8.71 -17.05 2.03
N GLU A 134 9.54 -17.12 3.08
CA GLU A 134 10.97 -16.77 3.09
C GLU A 134 11.35 -15.31 2.83
N ALA A 135 10.39 -14.39 2.70
CA ALA A 135 10.68 -12.99 2.40
C ALA A 135 9.77 -12.03 3.17
N GLN A 136 10.36 -10.96 3.71
CA GLN A 136 9.64 -9.87 4.36
C GLN A 136 10.21 -8.52 3.96
N VAL A 137 9.33 -7.55 3.74
CA VAL A 137 9.68 -6.14 3.56
C VAL A 137 8.93 -5.33 4.61
N LEU A 138 9.68 -4.76 5.57
CA LEU A 138 9.15 -3.88 6.59
C LEU A 138 9.17 -2.46 6.06
N MET A 139 8.01 -1.79 6.07
CA MET A 139 7.86 -0.41 5.61
C MET A 139 7.59 0.50 6.81
N THR A 140 8.25 1.65 6.84
CA THR A 140 8.05 2.69 7.86
C THR A 140 7.88 4.06 7.22
N ARG A 141 6.86 4.79 7.64
CA ARG A 141 6.62 6.18 7.25
C ARG A 141 7.08 7.15 8.33
N SER A 142 7.67 8.28 7.93
CA SER A 142 7.98 9.38 8.87
C SER A 142 6.71 9.95 9.54
N SER A 143 5.59 9.99 8.81
CA SER A 143 4.28 10.37 9.35
C SER A 143 3.16 9.47 8.84
N TRP A 144 2.09 9.34 9.63
CA TRP A 144 0.90 8.61 9.20
C TRP A 144 0.12 9.34 8.09
N LYS A 145 0.27 10.67 8.00
CA LYS A 145 -0.34 11.54 6.99
C LYS A 145 0.74 12.40 6.35
N ASN A 146 0.71 12.56 5.03
CA ASN A 146 1.64 13.41 4.29
C ASN A 146 3.12 13.08 4.56
N SER A 147 3.47 11.79 4.60
CA SER A 147 4.83 11.34 4.92
C SER A 147 5.88 11.92 3.98
N GLU A 148 6.93 12.51 4.53
CA GLU A 148 8.07 13.00 3.74
C GLU A 148 9.06 11.90 3.40
N ILE A 149 9.15 10.86 4.23
CA ILE A 149 10.07 9.74 4.03
C ILE A 149 9.28 8.43 4.15
N ILE A 150 9.59 7.49 3.26
CA ILE A 150 9.16 6.09 3.33
C ILE A 150 10.43 5.25 3.35
N SER A 151 10.68 4.54 4.45
CA SER A 151 11.85 3.67 4.60
C SER A 151 11.43 2.21 4.50
N GLY A 152 12.30 1.38 3.93
CA GLY A 152 12.11 -0.06 3.83
C GLY A 152 13.29 -0.85 4.39
N GLU A 153 13.02 -2.00 5.00
CA GLU A 153 14.01 -2.99 5.43
C GLU A 153 13.61 -4.37 4.90
N THR A 154 14.53 -5.04 4.21
CA THR A 154 14.28 -6.36 3.61
C THR A 154 14.89 -7.48 4.46
N ARG A 155 14.19 -8.63 4.52
CA ARG A 155 14.66 -9.82 5.23
C ARG A 155 14.34 -11.08 4.43
N GLY A 156 15.33 -11.97 4.34
CA GLY A 156 15.20 -13.24 3.62
C GLY A 156 15.37 -13.09 2.11
N SER A 157 14.71 -13.95 1.35
CA SER A 157 14.82 -14.08 -0.10
C SER A 157 13.95 -13.07 -0.85
N VAL A 158 14.14 -11.77 -0.54
CA VAL A 158 13.39 -10.66 -1.14
C VAL A 158 13.84 -10.41 -2.58
N ASP A 159 12.88 -10.21 -3.48
CA ASP A 159 13.13 -9.79 -4.86
C ASP A 159 12.40 -8.48 -5.24
N SER A 160 12.53 -8.09 -6.51
CA SER A 160 11.99 -6.82 -7.01
C SER A 160 10.46 -6.74 -7.00
N VAL A 161 9.75 -7.86 -7.11
CA VAL A 161 8.28 -7.90 -7.02
C VAL A 161 7.84 -7.57 -5.59
N ASP A 162 8.53 -8.16 -4.61
CA ASP A 162 8.23 -7.95 -3.19
C ASP A 162 8.42 -6.46 -2.80
N VAL A 163 9.50 -5.85 -3.27
CA VAL A 163 9.82 -4.44 -3.03
C VAL A 163 8.81 -3.53 -3.72
N SER A 164 8.50 -3.79 -5.00
CA SER A 164 7.53 -3.00 -5.78
C SER A 164 6.15 -3.02 -5.11
N LEU A 165 5.69 -4.20 -4.68
CA LEU A 165 4.43 -4.35 -3.95
C LEU A 165 4.43 -3.62 -2.61
N ALA A 166 5.50 -3.76 -1.81
CA ALA A 166 5.58 -3.14 -0.49
C ALA A 166 5.53 -1.61 -0.58
N ILE A 167 6.27 -1.02 -1.53
CA ILE A 167 6.25 0.42 -1.79
C ILE A 167 4.87 0.86 -2.30
N LEU A 168 4.26 0.11 -3.22
CA LEU A 168 2.96 0.45 -3.80
C LEU A 168 1.88 0.62 -2.72
N PHE A 169 1.84 -0.30 -1.75
CA PHE A 169 0.83 -0.25 -0.68
C PHE A 169 1.03 0.90 0.31
N GLU A 170 2.19 1.58 0.31
CA GLU A 170 2.33 2.85 1.03
C GLU A 170 1.57 4.00 0.36
N GLY A 171 1.33 3.91 -0.95
CA GLY A 171 0.44 4.79 -1.72
C GLY A 171 -1.05 4.50 -1.51
N VAL A 172 -1.41 3.36 -0.92
CA VAL A 172 -2.81 2.92 -0.74
C VAL A 172 -3.38 3.32 0.62
N TYR A 173 -4.67 3.59 0.68
CA TYR A 173 -5.37 3.89 1.93
C TYR A 173 -5.59 2.63 2.78
N THR A 174 -4.70 2.39 3.75
CA THR A 174 -4.67 1.18 4.58
C THR A 174 -5.37 1.32 5.93
N ARG A 175 -6.13 2.40 6.21
CA ARG A 175 -6.74 2.63 7.54
C ARG A 175 -7.65 1.48 8.03
N ASN A 176 -8.29 0.77 7.10
CA ASN A 176 -9.14 -0.37 7.43
C ASN A 176 -8.34 -1.61 7.89
N LEU A 177 -7.02 -1.58 7.76
CA LEU A 177 -6.08 -2.54 8.34
C LEU A 177 -5.68 -2.18 9.78
N SER A 178 -6.15 -1.05 10.35
CA SER A 178 -5.87 -0.60 11.74
C SER A 178 -7.02 -0.94 12.69
N LEU A 179 -6.74 -1.32 13.94
CA LEU A 179 -7.74 -1.84 14.90
C LEU A 179 -8.93 -0.87 15.09
N TRP A 180 -8.64 0.42 15.16
CA TRP A 180 -9.63 1.50 15.33
C TRP A 180 -10.41 1.86 14.06
N GLY A 181 -9.94 1.49 12.87
CA GLY A 181 -10.69 1.67 11.62
C GLY A 181 -11.94 0.79 11.52
N ALA A 182 -11.92 -0.38 12.18
CA ALA A 182 -13.05 -1.30 12.26
C ALA A 182 -14.12 -0.81 13.25
N VAL A 183 -13.69 -0.22 14.38
CA VAL A 183 -14.61 0.32 15.39
C VAL A 183 -15.44 1.48 14.84
N VAL A 184 -14.84 2.38 14.05
CA VAL A 184 -15.55 3.53 13.45
C VAL A 184 -16.46 3.14 12.27
N SER A 185 -16.23 1.97 11.64
CA SER A 185 -17.07 1.47 10.54
C SER A 185 -18.22 0.56 10.99
N THR A 186 -18.43 0.40 12.31
CA THR A 186 -19.52 -0.40 12.88
C THR A 186 -20.40 0.49 13.78
N PRO A 187 -21.48 1.11 13.28
CA PRO A 187 -22.49 1.63 14.19
C PRO A 187 -23.24 0.44 14.82
N GLY A 188 -23.22 0.35 16.15
CA GLY A 188 -24.21 -0.41 16.93
C GLY A 188 -23.98 -1.90 17.19
N ARG A 189 -22.80 -2.35 17.63
CA ARG A 189 -22.62 -3.76 18.11
C ARG A 189 -21.87 -3.91 19.44
N PHE A 190 -22.18 -3.05 20.41
CA PHE A 190 -21.71 -3.21 21.80
C PHE A 190 -22.67 -4.00 22.72
N LEU A 191 -23.74 -4.62 22.20
CA LEU A 191 -24.75 -5.27 23.05
C LEU A 191 -24.75 -6.81 23.08
N ASP A 192 -23.95 -7.52 22.28
CA ASP A 192 -24.02 -9.00 22.27
C ASP A 192 -22.99 -9.71 23.17
N SER A 193 -22.05 -8.99 23.82
CA SER A 193 -21.01 -9.63 24.66
C SER A 193 -21.22 -9.53 26.17
N LEU A 194 -22.40 -9.12 26.64
CA LEU A 194 -22.75 -9.09 28.07
C LEU A 194 -24.04 -9.84 28.42
N GLY A 195 -24.53 -10.70 27.52
CA GLY A 195 -25.79 -11.45 27.69
C GLY A 195 -25.66 -12.98 27.76
N ALA A 196 -24.47 -13.52 28.03
CA ALA A 196 -24.25 -14.96 28.17
C ALA A 196 -23.67 -15.31 29.55
N PHE A 197 -24.41 -14.95 30.60
CA PHE A 197 -24.40 -15.65 31.88
C PHE A 197 -25.83 -15.62 32.41
N TRP A 198 -26.33 -16.82 32.73
CA TRP A 198 -27.69 -17.26 33.09
C TRP A 198 -28.54 -17.73 31.90
#